data_AF-A0A1V2CAK6-F1
#
_entry.id   AF-A0A1V2CAK6-F1
#
_cell.length_a   1.000
_cell.length_b   1.000
_cell.length_c   1.000
_cell.angle_alpha   90.00
_cell.angle_beta   90.00
_cell.angle_gamma   90.00
#
_symmetry.space_group_name_H-M   'P 1'
#
loop_
_entity.id
_entity.type
_entity.pdbx_description
1 polymer ?
#
loop_
_entity_poly.entity_id
_entity_poly.type
_entity_poly.pdbx_seq_one_letter_code
_entity_poly.pdbx_strand_id
1 'polypeptide(L)'
;MAYGNENEVDFKFVYKIEGSLQDALKATKEDNKFLIVYNDPNNKSAQEDFDVFIKDQKEAVLTYFRKHRTRYNGFNYYLATKKNKSWLKKNKITDSPCIIILGENGEVLATAKSTLANKAYLLSHYDYLIDKLREIYKKENFTRIITNKKSSDDELIKAFYDVLIYCNTYDHYVPRRIKEADEGKFEFITFDLNKKQVQEVWDKLIEVHQNDVKPNKMLVEVILKEIKGFGFNKVFFDIQEVLNNTDFKSIDYLITHYGRSVTIGFESTEIFYVLNENKISYCYFKELKQKSDSKRIKEAYKKLIACGKENFDIYIHYFYYLKNDTESGNLNNIYLKEFDIYFDKILATEGDAIQKLDQMHKDGLFAKLSFMSDLTTFKWEHSNLCDYAARYVVLHPENIDYLKKAIKWSEYSLDVNKNVPRYLDTLAQLYYKDGQKEKAIQTQTLAVKYLTDYVEEGTVTEIRETLSKMENETY
;
A
#
# COMPACT_ATOMS: atom_id res chain seq x y z
N MET A 1 20.47 -31.66 36.80
CA MET A 1 19.12 -31.34 36.30
C MET A 1 19.14 -31.54 34.80
N ALA A 2 18.35 -32.50 34.32
CA ALA A 2 18.19 -32.81 32.91
C ALA A 2 17.32 -31.74 32.24
N TYR A 3 17.85 -31.09 31.21
CA TYR A 3 17.08 -30.56 30.10
C TYR A 3 17.22 -31.64 29.02
N GLY A 4 16.24 -32.52 28.80
CA GLY A 4 14.95 -32.18 28.25
C GLY A 4 15.04 -32.49 26.75
N ASN A 5 14.75 -33.76 26.39
CA ASN A 5 14.66 -34.24 25.01
C ASN A 5 13.64 -33.38 24.25
N GLU A 6 14.10 -32.40 23.50
CA GLU A 6 13.36 -31.93 22.34
C GLU A 6 13.46 -33.03 21.29
N ASN A 7 12.31 -33.51 20.83
CA ASN A 7 12.22 -34.47 19.74
C ASN A 7 12.95 -33.91 18.51
N GLU A 8 14.20 -34.32 18.28
CA GLU A 8 14.89 -34.13 17.01
C GLU A 8 14.08 -34.88 15.94
N VAL A 9 13.25 -34.15 15.20
CA VAL A 9 12.69 -34.66 13.96
C VAL A 9 13.86 -34.76 12.99
N ASP A 10 14.36 -35.97 12.82
CA ASP A 10 15.45 -36.32 11.91
C ASP A 10 15.01 -35.96 10.47
N PHE A 11 15.34 -34.75 10.01
CA PHE A 11 14.92 -34.26 8.71
C PHE A 11 15.79 -34.91 7.63
N LYS A 12 15.33 -36.06 7.13
CA LYS A 12 16.01 -36.78 6.07
C LYS A 12 15.87 -36.01 4.76
N PHE A 13 16.97 -35.44 4.27
CA PHE A 13 17.04 -34.92 2.90
C PHE A 13 16.89 -36.09 1.92
N VAL A 14 15.68 -36.27 1.40
CA VAL A 14 15.39 -37.27 0.37
C VAL A 14 15.23 -36.54 -0.96
N TYR A 15 16.24 -36.65 -1.82
CA TYR A 15 16.04 -36.42 -3.25
C TYR A 15 15.30 -37.63 -3.81
N LYS A 16 14.12 -37.41 -4.39
CA LYS A 16 13.40 -38.43 -5.13
C LYS A 16 13.99 -38.48 -6.54
N ILE A 17 14.50 -39.65 -6.93
CA ILE A 17 15.02 -39.93 -8.28
C ILE A 17 14.08 -40.97 -8.87
N GLU A 18 13.22 -40.52 -9.78
CA GLU A 18 12.17 -41.37 -10.32
C GLU A 18 12.53 -41.93 -11.70
N GLY A 19 11.99 -43.10 -12.03
CA GLY A 19 12.25 -43.78 -13.31
C GLY A 19 11.59 -43.13 -14.52
N SER A 20 10.67 -42.19 -14.30
CA SER A 20 9.95 -41.47 -15.35
C SER A 20 9.80 -39.98 -15.01
N LEU A 21 9.72 -39.14 -16.05
CA LEU A 21 9.49 -37.69 -15.87
C LEU A 21 8.15 -37.41 -15.18
N GLN A 22 7.13 -38.22 -15.45
CA GLN A 22 5.80 -38.06 -14.84
C GLN A 22 5.84 -38.32 -13.34
N ASP A 23 6.52 -39.38 -12.92
CA ASP A 23 6.70 -39.71 -11.51
C ASP A 23 7.56 -38.65 -10.80
N ALA A 24 8.63 -38.18 -11.47
CA ALA A 24 9.48 -37.11 -10.96
C ALA A 24 8.69 -35.81 -10.72
N LEU A 25 7.79 -35.44 -11.64
CA LEU A 25 6.93 -34.27 -11.48
C LEU A 25 5.93 -34.44 -10.34
N LYS A 26 5.30 -35.61 -10.23
CA LYS A 26 4.38 -35.92 -9.13
C LYS A 26 5.08 -35.80 -7.77
N ALA A 27 6.25 -36.42 -7.63
CA ALA A 27 7.10 -36.34 -6.45
C ALA A 27 7.48 -34.89 -6.11
N THR A 28 7.86 -34.10 -7.12
CA THR A 28 8.24 -32.69 -6.98
C THR A 28 7.10 -31.82 -6.46
N LYS A 29 5.88 -32.05 -6.97
CA LYS A 29 4.69 -31.33 -6.55
C LYS A 29 4.28 -31.65 -5.11
N GLU A 30 4.32 -32.93 -4.73
CA GLU A 30 4.05 -33.35 -3.34
C GLU A 30 5.02 -32.72 -2.34
N ASP A 31 6.27 -32.50 -2.75
CA ASP A 31 7.31 -31.92 -1.90
C ASP A 31 7.38 -30.38 -1.96
N ASN A 32 6.57 -29.71 -2.80
CA ASN A 32 6.61 -28.26 -3.07
C ASN A 32 8.02 -27.76 -3.48
N LYS A 33 8.63 -28.45 -4.46
CA LYS A 33 9.97 -28.17 -4.99
C LYS A 33 9.95 -27.83 -6.49
N PHE A 34 11.12 -27.52 -7.04
CA PHE A 34 11.37 -27.49 -8.48
C PHE A 34 12.04 -28.78 -8.95
N LEU A 35 11.84 -29.17 -10.21
CA LEU A 35 12.48 -30.35 -10.78
C LEU A 35 13.65 -29.94 -11.68
N ILE A 36 14.84 -30.41 -11.35
CA ILE A 36 16.02 -30.32 -12.21
C ILE A 36 16.05 -31.53 -13.14
N VAL A 37 15.90 -31.29 -14.44
CA VAL A 37 16.06 -32.30 -15.48
C VAL A 37 17.42 -32.14 -16.14
N TYR A 38 18.27 -33.16 -16.06
CA TYR A 38 19.55 -33.18 -16.76
C TYR A 38 19.43 -33.97 -18.07
N ASN A 39 19.84 -33.34 -19.18
CA ASN A 39 19.83 -33.93 -20.52
C ASN A 39 21.22 -33.91 -21.12
N ASP A 40 21.86 -35.07 -21.21
CA ASP A 40 23.13 -35.25 -21.89
C ASP A 40 23.19 -36.58 -22.66
N PRO A 41 22.32 -36.76 -23.68
CA PRO A 41 22.16 -38.04 -24.36
C PRO A 41 23.39 -38.48 -25.16
N ASN A 42 24.35 -37.59 -25.40
CA ASN A 42 25.57 -37.86 -26.15
C ASN A 42 26.73 -38.33 -25.26
N ASN A 43 26.63 -38.15 -23.93
CA ASN A 43 27.64 -38.56 -22.98
C ASN A 43 27.35 -39.97 -22.44
N LYS A 44 28.30 -40.90 -22.66
CA LYS A 44 28.18 -42.29 -22.19
C LYS A 44 28.26 -42.41 -20.67
N SER A 45 28.89 -41.46 -19.99
CA SER A 45 29.02 -41.39 -18.53
C SER A 45 27.93 -40.55 -17.86
N ALA A 46 26.91 -40.08 -18.60
CA ALA A 46 25.88 -39.19 -18.05
C ALA A 46 25.16 -39.74 -16.80
N GLN A 47 24.98 -41.07 -16.71
CA GLN A 47 24.42 -41.71 -15.52
C GLN A 47 25.39 -41.64 -14.32
N GLU A 48 26.66 -41.97 -14.54
CA GLU A 48 27.70 -41.91 -13.51
C GLU A 48 27.88 -40.46 -13.01
N ASP A 49 27.95 -39.51 -13.93
CA ASP A 49 28.07 -38.08 -13.62
C ASP A 49 26.87 -37.57 -12.80
N PHE A 50 25.66 -38.02 -13.15
CA PHE A 50 24.44 -37.69 -12.42
C PHE A 50 24.46 -38.30 -11.00
N ASP A 51 24.82 -39.57 -10.87
CA ASP A 51 24.85 -40.27 -9.58
C ASP A 51 25.89 -39.67 -8.62
N VAL A 52 27.08 -39.32 -9.15
CA VAL A 52 28.13 -38.60 -8.41
C VAL A 52 27.61 -37.25 -7.94
N PHE A 53 27.01 -36.46 -8.83
CA PHE A 53 26.44 -35.17 -8.48
C PHE A 53 25.40 -35.28 -7.35
N ILE A 54 24.47 -36.23 -7.46
CA ILE A 54 23.42 -36.40 -6.43
C ILE A 54 24.03 -36.81 -5.08
N LYS A 55 25.05 -37.66 -5.09
CA LYS A 55 25.78 -38.03 -3.86
C LYS A 55 26.42 -36.80 -3.23
N ASP A 56 27.16 -36.01 -4.00
CA ASP A 56 27.83 -34.80 -3.53
C ASP A 56 26.84 -33.76 -2.99
N GLN A 57 25.67 -33.60 -3.65
CA GLN A 57 24.60 -32.74 -3.18
C GLN A 57 24.04 -33.19 -1.82
N LYS A 58 23.88 -34.50 -1.60
CA LYS A 58 23.41 -35.03 -0.31
C LYS A 58 24.43 -34.75 0.80
N GLU A 59 25.71 -34.98 0.51
CA GLU A 59 26.79 -34.74 1.47
C GLU A 59 26.95 -33.26 1.81
N ALA A 60 26.90 -32.37 0.80
CA ALA A 60 26.98 -30.92 1.01
C ALA A 60 25.85 -30.43 1.91
N VAL A 61 24.61 -30.83 1.63
CA VAL A 61 23.45 -30.40 2.42
C VAL A 61 23.52 -30.89 3.87
N LEU A 62 23.93 -32.14 4.10
CA LEU A 62 24.14 -32.69 5.45
C LEU A 62 25.29 -31.98 6.21
N THR A 63 26.34 -31.57 5.50
CA THR A 63 27.53 -30.95 6.10
C THR A 63 27.28 -29.48 6.49
N TYR A 64 26.61 -28.72 5.63
CA TYR A 64 26.41 -27.27 5.83
C TYR A 64 25.17 -26.92 6.65
N PHE A 65 24.14 -27.76 6.68
CA PHE A 65 22.87 -27.45 7.33
C PHE A 65 22.58 -28.36 8.51
N ARG A 66 23.46 -28.32 9.53
CA ARG A 66 23.28 -29.02 10.82
C ARG A 66 22.00 -28.62 11.60
N LYS A 67 21.20 -27.66 11.11
CA LYS A 67 19.89 -27.29 11.68
C LYS A 67 18.89 -26.85 10.60
N HIS A 68 17.81 -27.62 10.44
CA HIS A 68 16.41 -27.20 10.22
C HIS A 68 16.11 -26.07 9.20
N ARG A 69 16.92 -25.86 8.16
CA ARG A 69 16.61 -24.86 7.13
C ARG A 69 16.06 -25.55 5.87
N THR A 70 14.76 -25.86 5.90
CA THR A 70 13.99 -26.44 4.77
C THR A 70 14.10 -25.62 3.48
N ARG A 71 14.43 -24.32 3.57
CA ARG A 71 14.61 -23.43 2.42
C ARG A 71 15.68 -23.89 1.42
N TYR A 72 16.65 -24.70 1.84
CA TYR A 72 17.72 -25.23 0.98
C TYR A 72 17.35 -26.55 0.28
N ASN A 73 16.21 -27.16 0.62
CA ASN A 73 15.69 -28.37 -0.02
C ASN A 73 14.80 -28.03 -1.22
N GLY A 74 15.28 -27.19 -2.13
CA GLY A 74 14.45 -26.59 -3.19
C GLY A 74 14.23 -27.47 -4.43
N PHE A 75 14.99 -28.56 -4.57
CA PHE A 75 15.07 -29.33 -5.81
C PHE A 75 14.84 -30.83 -5.62
N ASN A 76 14.15 -31.42 -6.59
CA ASN A 76 14.25 -32.85 -6.93
C ASN A 76 14.96 -32.97 -8.29
N TYR A 77 15.42 -34.18 -8.64
CA TYR A 77 16.29 -34.39 -9.80
C TYR A 77 15.80 -35.55 -10.68
N TYR A 78 15.98 -35.40 -11.99
CA TYR A 78 15.64 -36.41 -12.97
C TYR A 78 16.67 -36.42 -14.11
N LEU A 79 17.15 -37.61 -14.47
CA LEU A 79 17.99 -37.79 -15.65
C LEU A 79 17.11 -38.11 -16.86
N ALA A 80 17.15 -37.24 -17.87
CA ALA A 80 16.42 -37.46 -19.10
C ALA A 80 17.00 -38.66 -19.87
N THR A 81 16.11 -39.50 -20.38
CA THR A 81 16.45 -40.68 -21.18
C THR A 81 15.95 -40.52 -22.61
N LYS A 82 16.23 -41.52 -23.46
CA LYS A 82 15.69 -41.58 -24.83
C LYS A 82 14.15 -41.48 -24.89
N LYS A 83 13.45 -41.89 -23.82
CA LYS A 83 11.98 -41.77 -23.72
C LYS A 83 11.49 -40.32 -23.72
N ASN A 84 12.34 -39.37 -23.33
CA ASN A 84 11.97 -37.95 -23.21
C ASN A 84 12.19 -37.14 -24.50
N LYS A 85 12.67 -37.76 -25.59
CA LYS A 85 12.97 -37.07 -26.86
C LYS A 85 11.79 -36.26 -27.41
N SER A 86 10.58 -36.79 -27.33
CA SER A 86 9.37 -36.09 -27.79
C SER A 86 9.07 -34.84 -26.94
N TRP A 87 9.18 -34.98 -25.61
CA TRP A 87 8.95 -33.87 -24.68
C TRP A 87 10.00 -32.76 -24.82
N LEU A 88 11.28 -33.11 -25.00
CA LEU A 88 12.36 -32.14 -25.25
C LEU A 88 12.10 -31.34 -26.53
N LYS A 89 11.73 -32.03 -27.62
CA LYS A 89 11.39 -31.40 -28.89
C LYS A 89 10.17 -30.47 -28.76
N LYS A 90 9.12 -30.90 -28.05
CA LYS A 90 7.91 -30.09 -27.80
C LYS A 90 8.24 -28.78 -27.10
N ASN A 91 9.18 -28.80 -26.14
CA ASN A 91 9.63 -27.63 -25.39
C ASN A 91 10.79 -26.88 -26.05
N LYS A 92 11.14 -27.20 -27.31
CA LYS A 92 12.22 -26.56 -28.08
C LYS A 92 13.60 -26.65 -27.41
N ILE A 93 13.84 -27.68 -26.59
CA ILE A 93 15.13 -27.91 -25.94
C ILE A 93 16.03 -28.73 -26.89
N THR A 94 17.10 -28.12 -27.36
CA THR A 94 18.04 -28.74 -28.32
C THR A 94 19.46 -28.93 -27.80
N ASP A 95 19.80 -28.30 -26.66
CA ASP A 95 21.15 -28.34 -26.10
C ASP A 95 21.50 -29.71 -25.46
N SER A 96 22.78 -30.06 -25.54
CA SER A 96 23.41 -31.21 -24.89
C SER A 96 24.89 -30.88 -24.63
N PRO A 97 25.36 -30.88 -23.37
CA PRO A 97 24.59 -31.05 -22.15
C PRO A 97 23.62 -29.88 -21.89
N CYS A 98 22.52 -30.16 -21.22
CA CYS A 98 21.52 -29.16 -20.83
C CYS A 98 20.93 -29.47 -19.45
N ILE A 99 20.82 -28.44 -18.62
CA ILE A 99 20.04 -28.45 -17.38
C ILE A 99 18.74 -27.70 -17.65
N ILE A 100 17.62 -28.30 -17.28
CA ILE A 100 16.29 -27.72 -17.42
C ILE A 100 15.67 -27.67 -16.02
N ILE A 101 15.09 -26.53 -15.65
CA ILE A 101 14.38 -26.38 -14.39
C ILE A 101 12.88 -26.30 -14.69
N LEU A 102 12.12 -27.21 -14.09
CA LEU A 102 10.67 -27.26 -14.21
C LEU A 102 9.99 -26.82 -12.92
N GLY A 103 8.85 -26.15 -13.06
CA GLY A 103 7.92 -25.97 -11.96
C GLY A 103 7.04 -27.20 -11.73
N GLU A 104 6.13 -27.09 -10.76
CA GLU A 104 5.38 -28.24 -10.24
C GLU A 104 4.39 -28.86 -11.24
N ASN A 105 3.98 -28.11 -12.28
CA ASN A 105 3.09 -28.63 -13.33
C ASN A 105 3.85 -29.01 -14.61
N GLY A 106 5.19 -28.98 -14.58
CA GLY A 106 6.06 -29.41 -15.67
C GLY A 106 6.36 -28.34 -16.73
N GLU A 107 5.95 -27.10 -16.49
CA GLU A 107 6.37 -25.92 -17.24
C GLU A 107 7.88 -25.69 -17.10
N VAL A 108 8.53 -25.32 -18.21
CA VAL A 108 9.94 -24.96 -18.21
C VAL A 108 10.07 -23.55 -17.64
N LEU A 109 10.89 -23.38 -16.60
CA LEU A 109 11.17 -22.08 -15.96
C LEU A 109 12.54 -21.53 -16.36
N ALA A 110 13.52 -22.41 -16.56
CA ALA A 110 14.87 -22.05 -16.98
C ALA A 110 15.58 -23.18 -17.71
N THR A 111 16.53 -22.84 -18.56
CA THR A 111 17.46 -23.77 -19.20
C THR A 111 18.90 -23.27 -19.10
N ALA A 112 19.88 -24.16 -19.06
CA ALA A 112 21.29 -23.82 -19.15
C ALA A 112 22.03 -24.84 -19.99
N LYS A 113 22.78 -24.38 -21.00
CA LYS A 113 23.71 -25.22 -21.76
C LYS A 113 24.96 -25.49 -20.92
N SER A 114 24.86 -26.43 -19.99
CA SER A 114 25.90 -26.73 -19.01
C SER A 114 25.75 -28.14 -18.43
N THR A 115 26.79 -28.60 -17.72
CA THR A 115 26.77 -29.84 -16.94
C THR A 115 26.34 -29.57 -15.50
N LEU A 116 25.85 -30.59 -14.80
CA LEU A 116 25.51 -30.49 -13.38
C LEU A 116 26.71 -30.08 -12.52
N ALA A 117 27.91 -30.60 -12.83
CA ALA A 117 29.15 -30.23 -12.15
C ALA A 117 29.44 -28.72 -12.23
N ASN A 118 29.30 -28.13 -13.42
CA ASN A 118 29.53 -26.70 -13.63
C ASN A 118 28.54 -25.80 -12.87
N LYS A 119 27.33 -26.31 -12.58
CA LYS A 119 26.28 -25.58 -11.85
C LYS A 119 26.10 -26.03 -10.40
N ALA A 120 26.97 -26.92 -9.91
CA ALA A 120 26.78 -27.55 -8.61
C ALA A 120 26.64 -26.54 -7.48
N TYR A 121 27.45 -25.49 -7.49
CA TYR A 121 27.41 -24.42 -6.49
C TYR A 121 26.05 -23.70 -6.40
N LEU A 122 25.45 -23.37 -7.56
CA LEU A 122 24.16 -22.67 -7.63
C LEU A 122 23.00 -23.58 -7.21
N LEU A 123 23.10 -24.88 -7.51
CA LEU A 123 22.09 -25.88 -7.19
C LEU A 123 22.13 -26.35 -5.72
N SER A 124 23.25 -26.13 -5.02
CA SER A 124 23.49 -26.61 -3.64
C SER A 124 23.34 -25.55 -2.55
N HIS A 125 23.76 -24.31 -2.78
CA HIS A 125 24.02 -23.36 -1.69
C HIS A 125 23.21 -22.05 -1.73
N TYR A 126 22.49 -21.76 -2.82
CA TYR A 126 21.94 -20.40 -3.03
C TYR A 126 20.41 -20.29 -2.95
N ASP A 127 19.96 -19.59 -1.90
CA ASP A 127 18.58 -19.11 -1.76
C ASP A 127 18.13 -18.28 -2.99
N TYR A 128 19.06 -17.55 -3.63
CA TYR A 128 18.77 -16.66 -4.75
C TYR A 128 18.17 -17.35 -5.99
N LEU A 129 18.69 -18.52 -6.40
CA LEU A 129 18.15 -19.22 -7.56
C LEU A 129 16.72 -19.70 -7.27
N ILE A 130 16.48 -20.24 -6.08
CA ILE A 130 15.17 -20.70 -5.64
C ILE A 130 14.18 -19.53 -5.57
N ASP A 131 14.59 -18.40 -5.01
CA ASP A 131 13.73 -17.22 -4.90
C ASP A 131 13.39 -16.63 -6.28
N LYS A 132 14.38 -16.57 -7.17
CA LYS A 132 14.15 -16.16 -8.57
C LYS A 132 13.23 -17.13 -9.30
N LEU A 133 13.37 -18.44 -9.10
CA LEU A 133 12.48 -19.44 -9.68
C LEU A 133 11.05 -19.34 -9.13
N ARG A 134 10.88 -19.05 -7.84
CA ARG A 134 9.57 -18.78 -7.25
C ARG A 134 8.92 -17.56 -7.89
N GLU A 135 9.67 -16.47 -8.06
CA GLU A 135 9.19 -15.28 -8.75
C GLU A 135 8.73 -15.59 -10.17
N ILE A 136 9.56 -16.29 -10.93
CA ILE A 136 9.26 -16.68 -12.31
C ILE A 136 8.05 -17.59 -12.38
N TYR A 137 7.96 -18.59 -11.48
CA TYR A 137 6.81 -19.49 -11.41
C TYR A 137 5.51 -18.73 -11.11
N LYS A 138 5.52 -17.79 -10.16
CA LYS A 138 4.34 -16.97 -9.87
C LYS A 138 3.94 -16.07 -11.04
N LYS A 139 4.91 -15.46 -11.74
CA LYS A 139 4.67 -14.63 -12.93
C LYS A 139 4.17 -15.44 -14.13
N GLU A 140 4.68 -16.66 -14.32
CA GLU A 140 4.19 -17.62 -15.33
C GLU A 140 2.74 -17.98 -15.04
N ASN A 141 2.46 -18.41 -13.82
CA ASN A 141 1.14 -18.86 -13.42
C ASN A 141 0.11 -17.72 -13.53
N PHE A 142 0.50 -16.49 -13.14
CA PHE A 142 -0.30 -15.30 -13.37
C PHE A 142 -0.63 -15.11 -14.85
N THR A 143 0.39 -15.12 -15.72
CA THR A 143 0.21 -14.96 -17.17
C THR A 143 -0.74 -16.02 -17.74
N ARG A 144 -0.57 -17.28 -17.35
CA ARG A 144 -1.42 -18.40 -17.77
C ARG A 144 -2.88 -18.22 -17.33
N ILE A 145 -3.11 -17.79 -16.10
CA ILE A 145 -4.46 -17.57 -15.55
C ILE A 145 -5.14 -16.37 -16.22
N ILE A 146 -4.44 -15.23 -16.36
CA ILE A 146 -4.99 -14.00 -16.95
C ILE A 146 -5.29 -14.17 -18.45
N THR A 147 -4.50 -14.97 -19.16
CA THR A 147 -4.72 -15.22 -20.59
C THR A 147 -5.78 -16.27 -20.88
N ASN A 148 -6.15 -17.08 -19.88
CA ASN A 148 -7.19 -18.07 -20.00
C ASN A 148 -8.59 -17.45 -19.80
N LYS A 149 -9.36 -17.37 -20.88
CA LYS A 149 -10.75 -16.86 -20.88
C LYS A 149 -11.74 -17.66 -20.02
N LYS A 150 -11.34 -18.84 -19.53
CA LYS A 150 -12.17 -19.71 -18.68
C LYS A 150 -11.79 -19.66 -17.20
N SER A 151 -10.79 -18.86 -16.83
CA SER A 151 -10.41 -18.69 -15.42
C SER A 151 -11.60 -18.12 -14.65
N SER A 152 -11.87 -18.71 -13.49
CA SER A 152 -12.88 -18.21 -12.55
C SER A 152 -12.38 -16.96 -11.81
N ASP A 153 -13.30 -16.18 -11.24
CA ASP A 153 -12.95 -14.99 -10.47
C ASP A 153 -12.06 -15.32 -9.26
N ASP A 154 -12.31 -16.44 -8.58
CA ASP A 154 -11.46 -16.91 -7.48
C ASP A 154 -10.03 -17.21 -7.93
N GLU A 155 -9.84 -17.81 -9.11
CA GLU A 155 -8.51 -18.04 -9.69
C GLU A 155 -7.83 -16.72 -10.06
N LEU A 156 -8.59 -15.76 -10.62
CA LEU A 156 -8.09 -14.43 -10.98
C LEU A 156 -7.64 -13.65 -9.75
N ILE A 157 -8.49 -13.56 -8.72
CA ILE A 157 -8.17 -12.90 -7.44
C ILE A 157 -6.92 -13.52 -6.84
N LYS A 158 -6.85 -14.85 -6.77
CA LYS A 158 -5.68 -15.54 -6.23
C LYS A 158 -4.43 -15.27 -7.06
N ALA A 159 -4.53 -15.18 -8.38
CA ALA A 159 -3.39 -14.85 -9.24
C ALA A 159 -2.85 -13.44 -8.93
N PHE A 160 -3.72 -12.43 -8.85
CA PHE A 160 -3.32 -11.08 -8.44
C PHE A 160 -2.74 -11.04 -7.03
N TYR A 161 -3.29 -11.82 -6.11
CA TYR A 161 -2.81 -11.91 -4.73
C TYR A 161 -1.41 -12.54 -4.62
N ASP A 162 -1.19 -13.66 -5.29
CA ASP A 162 0.06 -14.44 -5.21
C ASP A 162 1.29 -13.63 -5.66
N VAL A 163 1.11 -12.62 -6.52
CA VAL A 163 2.20 -11.77 -7.01
C VAL A 163 2.49 -10.58 -6.08
N LEU A 164 1.63 -10.28 -5.10
CA LEU A 164 1.82 -9.16 -4.17
C LEU A 164 3.05 -9.33 -3.27
N ILE A 165 3.53 -10.56 -3.07
CA ILE A 165 4.71 -10.82 -2.25
C ILE A 165 5.97 -10.14 -2.83
N TYR A 166 5.96 -9.82 -4.12
CA TYR A 166 7.03 -9.14 -4.85
C TYR A 166 6.85 -7.62 -4.88
N CYS A 167 5.80 -7.08 -4.26
CA CYS A 167 5.55 -5.64 -4.22
C CYS A 167 6.41 -4.90 -3.18
N ASN A 168 6.84 -5.59 -2.12
CA ASN A 168 7.63 -5.03 -1.02
C ASN A 168 9.13 -5.28 -1.18
N THR A 169 9.57 -5.92 -2.26
CA THR A 169 11.00 -6.01 -2.55
C THR A 169 11.45 -4.66 -3.07
N TYR A 170 11.72 -3.75 -2.12
CA TYR A 170 12.76 -2.75 -2.32
C TYR A 170 13.94 -3.42 -3.03
N ASP A 171 14.66 -2.62 -3.79
CA ASP A 171 15.93 -2.84 -4.47
C ASP A 171 17.08 -3.35 -3.54
N HIS A 172 16.75 -4.03 -2.44
CA HIS A 172 17.59 -4.42 -1.31
C HIS A 172 17.93 -5.92 -1.26
N TYR A 173 17.46 -6.69 -2.24
CA TYR A 173 18.09 -7.97 -2.57
C TYR A 173 18.53 -7.95 -4.02
N VAL A 174 19.46 -7.06 -4.34
CA VAL A 174 20.56 -7.45 -5.23
C VAL A 174 21.62 -8.08 -4.33
N PRO A 175 21.52 -9.36 -3.92
CA PRO A 175 22.68 -10.03 -3.36
C PRO A 175 23.78 -9.89 -4.42
N ARG A 176 24.94 -9.37 -4.01
CA ARG A 176 26.15 -9.18 -4.82
C ARG A 176 26.10 -10.04 -6.07
N ARG A 177 25.90 -9.41 -7.23
CA ARG A 177 25.84 -10.09 -8.53
C ARG A 177 26.96 -11.13 -8.60
N ILE A 178 26.65 -12.40 -8.42
CA ILE A 178 27.50 -13.45 -8.94
C ILE A 178 27.38 -13.24 -10.45
N LYS A 179 28.40 -12.61 -11.02
CA LYS A 179 28.56 -12.60 -12.47
C LYS A 179 28.83 -14.06 -12.84
N GLU A 180 27.78 -14.83 -13.13
CA GLU A 180 27.95 -16.03 -13.93
C GLU A 180 28.68 -15.59 -15.20
N ALA A 181 29.74 -16.31 -15.58
CA ALA A 181 30.29 -16.16 -16.91
C ALA A 181 29.15 -16.35 -17.92
N ASP A 182 29.12 -15.55 -18.99
CA ASP A 182 28.01 -15.57 -19.95
C ASP A 182 27.81 -16.96 -20.59
N GLU A 183 28.87 -17.77 -20.64
CA GLU A 183 28.82 -19.13 -21.15
C GLU A 183 28.13 -20.08 -20.16
N GLY A 184 27.01 -20.67 -20.61
CA GLY A 184 26.25 -21.67 -19.85
C GLY A 184 25.40 -21.09 -18.72
N LYS A 185 25.12 -19.77 -18.70
CA LYS A 185 24.20 -19.16 -17.72
C LYS A 185 22.78 -19.72 -17.81
N PHE A 186 22.03 -19.62 -16.71
CA PHE A 186 20.59 -19.92 -16.76
C PHE A 186 19.84 -18.87 -17.58
N GLU A 187 19.22 -19.32 -18.66
CA GLU A 187 18.24 -18.60 -19.45
C GLU A 187 16.86 -18.87 -18.88
N PHE A 188 16.26 -17.84 -18.28
CA PHE A 188 14.93 -17.92 -17.71
C PHE A 188 13.88 -17.61 -18.78
N ILE A 189 12.69 -18.18 -18.64
CA ILE A 189 11.58 -17.85 -19.53
C ILE A 189 11.27 -16.35 -19.50
N THR A 190 10.85 -15.84 -20.65
CA THR A 190 10.29 -14.50 -20.78
C THR A 190 8.77 -14.59 -20.77
N PHE A 191 8.12 -13.58 -20.21
CA PHE A 191 6.67 -13.49 -20.16
C PHE A 191 6.22 -12.45 -21.19
N ASP A 192 5.36 -12.85 -22.11
CA ASP A 192 4.66 -11.91 -22.99
C ASP A 192 3.30 -11.58 -22.35
N LEU A 193 3.30 -10.59 -21.46
CA LEU A 193 2.11 -10.15 -20.74
C LEU A 193 1.64 -8.81 -21.28
N ASN A 194 0.47 -8.82 -21.92
CA ASN A 194 -0.12 -7.60 -22.46
C ASN A 194 -0.75 -6.76 -21.34
N LYS A 195 -0.17 -5.59 -21.07
CA LYS A 195 -0.67 -4.64 -20.06
C LYS A 195 -2.16 -4.33 -20.21
N LYS A 196 -2.62 -4.07 -21.44
CA LYS A 196 -4.02 -3.74 -21.70
C LYS A 196 -4.94 -4.90 -21.34
N GLN A 197 -4.53 -6.13 -21.65
CA GLN A 197 -5.29 -7.33 -21.27
C GLN A 197 -5.38 -7.49 -19.75
N VAL A 198 -4.28 -7.26 -19.03
CA VAL A 198 -4.27 -7.31 -17.55
C VAL A 198 -5.24 -6.26 -16.98
N GLN A 199 -5.20 -5.03 -17.51
CA GLN A 199 -6.09 -3.95 -17.09
C GLN A 199 -7.57 -4.27 -17.39
N GLU A 200 -7.87 -4.85 -18.55
CA GLU A 200 -9.24 -5.27 -18.91
C GLU A 200 -9.76 -6.39 -17.99
N VAL A 201 -8.91 -7.34 -17.61
CA VAL A 201 -9.27 -8.41 -16.66
C VAL A 201 -9.49 -7.82 -15.26
N TRP A 202 -8.60 -6.92 -14.83
CA TRP A 202 -8.73 -6.24 -13.54
C TRP A 202 -10.01 -5.40 -13.44
N ASP A 203 -10.33 -4.60 -14.46
CA ASP A 203 -11.55 -3.78 -14.47
C ASP A 203 -12.81 -4.64 -14.39
N LYS A 204 -12.89 -5.72 -15.18
CA LYS A 204 -14.01 -6.67 -15.12
C LYS A 204 -14.14 -7.34 -13.76
N LEU A 205 -13.02 -7.76 -13.18
CA LEU A 205 -13.01 -8.39 -11.86
C LEU A 205 -13.57 -7.42 -10.81
N ILE A 206 -13.10 -6.17 -10.80
CA ILE A 206 -13.60 -5.15 -9.88
C ILE A 206 -15.09 -4.85 -10.12
N GLU A 207 -15.55 -4.80 -11.37
CA GLU A 207 -16.97 -4.59 -11.71
C GLU A 207 -17.88 -5.69 -11.17
N VAL A 208 -17.50 -6.95 -11.36
CA VAL A 208 -18.29 -8.12 -10.90
C VAL A 208 -18.42 -8.13 -9.39
N HIS A 209 -17.35 -7.76 -8.67
CA HIS A 209 -17.31 -7.79 -7.22
C HIS A 209 -17.90 -6.55 -6.52
N GLN A 210 -18.28 -5.49 -7.25
CA GLN A 210 -18.81 -4.24 -6.64
C GLN A 210 -19.94 -4.45 -5.62
N ASN A 211 -20.78 -5.47 -5.84
CA ASN A 211 -21.98 -5.73 -5.05
C ASN A 211 -21.85 -6.97 -4.15
N ASP A 212 -20.63 -7.42 -3.87
CA ASP A 212 -20.41 -8.52 -2.94
C ASP A 212 -21.11 -8.26 -1.61
N VAL A 213 -21.71 -9.30 -1.02
CA VAL A 213 -22.35 -9.18 0.30
C VAL A 213 -21.29 -9.14 1.41
N LYS A 214 -20.22 -9.92 1.24
CA LYS A 214 -19.09 -10.04 2.17
C LYS A 214 -17.79 -9.74 1.41
N PRO A 215 -16.82 -9.05 2.04
CA PRO A 215 -15.57 -8.74 1.37
C PRO A 215 -14.76 -10.02 1.10
N ASN A 216 -14.21 -10.12 -0.11
CA ASN A 216 -13.16 -11.08 -0.42
C ASN A 216 -11.82 -10.53 0.09
N LYS A 217 -11.25 -11.20 1.11
CA LYS A 217 -10.04 -10.72 1.79
C LYS A 217 -8.83 -10.60 0.86
N MET A 218 -8.65 -11.55 -0.07
CA MET A 218 -7.56 -11.49 -1.03
C MET A 218 -7.75 -10.31 -1.99
N LEU A 219 -8.98 -10.08 -2.46
CA LEU A 219 -9.28 -8.94 -3.32
C LEU A 219 -9.02 -7.60 -2.62
N VAL A 220 -9.42 -7.48 -1.34
CA VAL A 220 -9.13 -6.29 -0.51
C VAL A 220 -7.62 -6.03 -0.44
N GLU A 221 -6.80 -7.04 -0.16
CA GLU A 221 -5.34 -6.91 -0.09
C GLU A 221 -4.74 -6.49 -1.44
N VAL A 222 -5.23 -7.05 -2.55
CA VAL A 222 -4.81 -6.66 -3.91
C VAL A 222 -5.17 -5.19 -4.18
N ILE A 223 -6.41 -4.80 -3.93
CA ILE A 223 -6.88 -3.42 -4.15
C ILE A 223 -6.00 -2.45 -3.37
N LEU A 224 -5.81 -2.68 -2.06
CA LEU A 224 -5.03 -1.79 -1.19
C LEU A 224 -3.59 -1.64 -1.66
N LYS A 225 -2.96 -2.71 -2.16
CA LYS A 225 -1.60 -2.64 -2.71
C LYS A 225 -1.55 -1.88 -4.04
N GLU A 226 -2.52 -2.14 -4.92
CA GLU A 226 -2.59 -1.52 -6.23
C GLU A 226 -2.81 0.00 -6.15
N ILE A 227 -3.81 0.46 -5.39
CA ILE A 227 -4.12 1.90 -5.27
C ILE A 227 -3.03 2.72 -4.56
N LYS A 228 -2.12 2.06 -3.83
CA LYS A 228 -0.93 2.68 -3.21
C LYS A 228 0.28 2.72 -4.16
N GLY A 229 0.15 2.18 -5.38
CA GLY A 229 1.26 2.09 -6.33
C GLY A 229 2.26 0.97 -6.02
N PHE A 230 1.93 0.05 -5.13
CA PHE A 230 2.72 -1.13 -4.79
C PHE A 230 2.00 -2.41 -5.17
N GLY A 231 1.25 -2.43 -6.28
CA GLY A 231 0.50 -3.61 -6.71
C GLY A 231 1.11 -4.29 -7.93
N PHE A 232 0.26 -4.96 -8.69
CA PHE A 232 0.68 -5.74 -9.86
C PHE A 232 1.20 -4.85 -10.99
N ASN A 233 0.72 -3.59 -11.13
CA ASN A 233 1.25 -2.68 -12.14
C ASN A 233 2.73 -2.35 -11.90
N LYS A 234 3.13 -2.23 -10.63
CA LYS A 234 4.54 -2.07 -10.27
C LYS A 234 5.34 -3.34 -10.54
N VAL A 235 4.82 -4.51 -10.16
CA VAL A 235 5.50 -5.80 -10.30
C VAL A 235 5.78 -6.19 -11.76
N PHE A 236 4.84 -5.92 -12.67
CA PHE A 236 4.95 -6.37 -14.06
C PHE A 236 5.41 -5.30 -15.03
N PHE A 237 5.07 -4.03 -14.78
CA PHE A 237 5.29 -2.95 -15.75
C PHE A 237 6.20 -1.83 -15.22
N ASP A 238 6.58 -1.88 -13.94
CA ASP A 238 7.36 -0.83 -13.25
C ASP A 238 6.68 0.55 -13.29
N ILE A 239 5.33 0.58 -13.23
CA ILE A 239 4.53 1.80 -13.35
C ILE A 239 3.86 2.10 -12.01
N GLN A 240 3.92 3.36 -11.61
CA GLN A 240 3.10 3.94 -10.56
C GLN A 240 2.14 4.95 -11.20
N GLU A 241 0.88 4.57 -11.38
CA GLU A 241 -0.14 5.40 -12.02
C GLU A 241 -0.86 6.30 -11.00
N VAL A 242 -1.45 7.38 -11.50
CA VAL A 242 -2.50 8.10 -10.77
C VAL A 242 -3.78 7.27 -10.75
N LEU A 243 -4.68 7.57 -9.81
CA LEU A 243 -5.96 6.87 -9.70
C LEU A 243 -6.79 6.99 -10.98
N ASN A 244 -7.11 5.85 -11.57
CA ASN A 244 -7.93 5.72 -12.76
C ASN A 244 -9.38 5.29 -12.43
N ASN A 245 -10.19 5.03 -13.46
CA ASN A 245 -11.59 4.65 -13.27
C ASN A 245 -11.78 3.40 -12.43
N THR A 246 -10.96 2.37 -12.67
CA THR A 246 -11.01 1.11 -11.95
C THR A 246 -10.57 1.31 -10.50
N ASP A 247 -9.56 2.14 -10.24
CA ASP A 247 -9.10 2.40 -8.87
C ASP A 247 -10.19 3.03 -8.00
N PHE A 248 -10.97 3.96 -8.55
CA PHE A 248 -12.11 4.54 -7.83
C PHE A 248 -13.25 3.54 -7.62
N LYS A 249 -13.50 2.60 -8.54
CA LYS A 249 -14.43 1.47 -8.30
C LYS A 249 -13.90 0.57 -7.19
N SER A 250 -12.59 0.34 -7.14
CA SER A 250 -11.94 -0.42 -6.09
C SER A 250 -12.05 0.28 -4.73
N ILE A 251 -11.88 1.60 -4.68
CA ILE A 251 -12.13 2.42 -3.48
C ILE A 251 -13.59 2.30 -3.05
N ASP A 252 -14.55 2.35 -3.98
CA ASP A 252 -15.98 2.16 -3.67
C ASP A 252 -16.26 0.77 -3.07
N TYR A 253 -15.60 -0.28 -3.56
CA TYR A 253 -15.66 -1.62 -2.97
C TYR A 253 -15.16 -1.61 -1.52
N LEU A 254 -13.99 -1.01 -1.26
CA LEU A 254 -13.44 -0.90 0.11
C LEU A 254 -14.40 -0.14 1.03
N ILE A 255 -14.96 0.98 0.57
CA ILE A 255 -15.90 1.80 1.35
C ILE A 255 -17.17 1.00 1.68
N THR A 256 -17.71 0.26 0.71
CA THR A 256 -18.92 -0.57 0.90
C THR A 256 -18.74 -1.64 1.98
N HIS A 257 -17.51 -2.15 2.11
CA HIS A 257 -17.14 -3.17 3.09
C HIS A 257 -16.52 -2.63 4.37
N TYR A 258 -16.44 -1.30 4.50
CA TYR A 258 -15.87 -0.62 5.65
C TYR A 258 -16.50 -1.10 6.97
N GLY A 259 -15.64 -1.46 7.94
CA GLY A 259 -16.05 -1.92 9.27
C GLY A 259 -16.63 -3.34 9.35
N ARG A 260 -16.69 -4.11 8.24
CA ARG A 260 -17.27 -5.48 8.22
C ARG A 260 -16.25 -6.62 8.40
N SER A 261 -14.96 -6.33 8.61
CA SER A 261 -13.94 -7.34 8.97
C SER A 261 -12.87 -6.75 9.90
N VAL A 262 -12.25 -7.60 10.74
CA VAL A 262 -11.22 -7.17 11.71
C VAL A 262 -9.90 -6.76 11.03
N THR A 263 -9.57 -7.33 9.86
CA THR A 263 -8.45 -6.86 9.02
C THR A 263 -8.73 -5.52 8.35
N ILE A 264 -10.01 -5.15 8.17
CA ILE A 264 -10.49 -3.90 7.55
C ILE A 264 -10.38 -2.70 8.52
N GLY A 265 -10.13 -2.95 9.82
CA GLY A 265 -9.98 -1.90 10.83
C GLY A 265 -8.79 -0.95 10.63
N PHE A 266 -7.83 -1.30 9.77
CA PHE A 266 -6.67 -0.47 9.40
C PHE A 266 -6.91 0.40 8.16
N GLU A 267 -8.10 0.34 7.52
CA GLU A 267 -8.27 0.81 6.14
C GLU A 267 -8.65 2.29 5.97
N SER A 268 -9.23 2.97 6.98
CA SER A 268 -9.55 4.39 6.80
C SER A 268 -8.27 5.19 6.54
N THR A 269 -7.25 4.99 7.38
CA THR A 269 -5.93 5.60 7.23
C THR A 269 -5.30 5.25 5.88
N GLU A 270 -5.44 4.02 5.42
CA GLU A 270 -4.84 3.58 4.16
C GLU A 270 -5.55 4.16 2.93
N ILE A 271 -6.88 4.22 2.95
CA ILE A 271 -7.66 4.92 1.92
C ILE A 271 -7.36 6.42 1.97
N PHE A 272 -7.16 7.00 3.15
CA PHE A 272 -6.77 8.41 3.29
C PHE A 272 -5.38 8.70 2.71
N TYR A 273 -4.38 7.87 3.02
CA TYR A 273 -3.05 7.98 2.41
C TYR A 273 -3.17 7.94 0.89
N VAL A 274 -3.94 6.99 0.35
CA VAL A 274 -4.17 6.87 -1.10
C VAL A 274 -4.83 8.13 -1.67
N LEU A 275 -5.91 8.63 -1.08
CA LEU A 275 -6.63 9.81 -1.58
C LEU A 275 -5.82 11.11 -1.43
N ASN A 276 -4.93 11.19 -0.44
CA ASN A 276 -4.13 12.36 -0.14
C ASN A 276 -2.80 12.39 -0.92
N GLU A 277 -2.12 11.24 -1.06
CA GLU A 277 -0.82 11.11 -1.71
C GLU A 277 -0.89 10.91 -3.23
N ASN A 278 -2.00 10.38 -3.78
CA ASN A 278 -2.20 10.27 -5.25
C ASN A 278 -2.44 11.62 -5.96
N LYS A 279 -2.07 12.73 -5.31
CA LYS A 279 -1.97 14.05 -5.95
C LYS A 279 -0.75 14.16 -6.87
N ILE A 280 0.31 13.35 -6.68
CA ILE A 280 1.56 13.46 -7.45
C ILE A 280 2.23 12.09 -7.60
N SER A 281 2.16 11.46 -8.78
CA SER A 281 3.12 10.41 -9.13
C SER A 281 4.46 11.07 -9.44
N TYR A 282 5.47 10.90 -8.59
CA TYR A 282 6.85 11.26 -8.91
C TYR A 282 7.42 10.19 -9.86
N CYS A 283 7.17 10.33 -11.16
CA CYS A 283 7.99 9.62 -12.13
C CYS A 283 9.38 10.26 -12.10
N TYR A 284 10.37 9.55 -11.56
CA TYR A 284 11.75 10.00 -11.33
C TYR A 284 12.51 10.52 -12.57
N PHE A 285 11.89 10.58 -13.75
CA PHE A 285 12.55 11.04 -14.97
C PHE A 285 11.72 11.87 -15.97
N LYS A 286 10.44 12.23 -15.72
CA LYS A 286 9.71 13.12 -16.66
C LYS A 286 8.67 14.00 -15.97
N GLU A 287 8.63 15.27 -16.38
CA GLU A 287 7.87 16.43 -15.89
C GLU A 287 6.32 16.32 -15.98
N LEU A 288 5.73 15.13 -15.88
CA LEU A 288 4.27 14.97 -15.90
C LEU A 288 3.70 14.90 -14.48
N LYS A 289 3.27 16.06 -13.97
CA LYS A 289 2.35 16.13 -12.82
C LYS A 289 0.96 15.71 -13.29
N GLN A 290 0.70 14.42 -13.40
CA GLN A 290 -0.68 13.95 -13.56
C GLN A 290 -1.35 14.01 -12.17
N LYS A 291 -2.54 14.62 -12.11
CA LYS A 291 -3.38 14.67 -10.91
C LYS A 291 -4.58 13.76 -11.12
N SER A 292 -4.94 13.02 -10.07
CA SER A 292 -6.20 12.27 -9.99
C SER A 292 -7.40 13.22 -10.06
N ASP A 293 -8.57 12.72 -10.49
CA ASP A 293 -9.80 13.50 -10.60
C ASP A 293 -10.28 14.03 -9.22
N SER A 294 -10.18 15.35 -9.01
CA SER A 294 -10.55 15.98 -7.74
C SER A 294 -12.03 15.87 -7.39
N LYS A 295 -12.91 15.77 -8.39
CA LYS A 295 -14.35 15.54 -8.15
C LYS A 295 -14.56 14.17 -7.52
N ARG A 296 -13.93 13.14 -8.08
CA ARG A 296 -14.08 11.76 -7.58
C ARG A 296 -13.43 11.54 -6.23
N ILE A 297 -12.31 12.21 -5.94
CA ILE A 297 -11.72 12.20 -4.60
C ILE A 297 -12.70 12.80 -3.59
N LYS A 298 -13.31 13.96 -3.89
CA LYS A 298 -14.34 14.57 -3.01
C LYS A 298 -15.54 13.64 -2.81
N GLU A 299 -16.00 12.97 -3.85
CA GLU A 299 -17.09 11.99 -3.77
C GLU A 299 -16.72 10.80 -2.88
N ALA A 300 -15.49 10.26 -2.99
CA ALA A 300 -14.99 9.19 -2.13
C ALA A 300 -14.95 9.60 -0.65
N TYR A 301 -14.46 10.80 -0.33
CA TYR A 301 -14.50 11.34 1.03
C TYR A 301 -15.93 11.46 1.56
N LYS A 302 -16.88 11.93 0.74
CA LYS A 302 -18.30 12.03 1.15
C LYS A 302 -18.90 10.66 1.45
N LYS A 303 -18.58 9.62 0.66
CA LYS A 303 -19.00 8.25 0.93
C LYS A 303 -18.37 7.72 2.23
N LEU A 304 -17.07 7.95 2.45
CA LEU A 304 -16.38 7.59 3.70
C LEU A 304 -17.03 8.25 4.92
N ILE A 305 -17.34 9.54 4.85
CA ILE A 305 -18.01 10.28 5.94
C ILE A 305 -19.37 9.66 6.26
N ALA A 306 -20.16 9.33 5.22
CA ALA A 306 -21.47 8.70 5.39
C ALA A 306 -21.37 7.30 6.03
N CYS A 307 -20.38 6.50 5.65
CA CYS A 307 -20.18 5.14 6.15
C CYS A 307 -19.50 5.08 7.53
N GLY A 308 -18.59 6.02 7.81
CA GLY A 308 -17.78 6.06 9.03
C GLY A 308 -18.49 6.55 10.28
N LYS A 309 -19.83 6.68 10.23
CA LYS A 309 -20.67 7.19 11.34
C LYS A 309 -20.15 8.52 11.90
N GLU A 310 -19.70 9.40 11.01
CA GLU A 310 -19.25 10.75 11.38
C GLU A 310 -17.99 10.77 12.27
N ASN A 311 -17.15 9.73 12.21
CA ASN A 311 -15.85 9.74 12.89
C ASN A 311 -15.02 10.96 12.45
N PHE A 312 -14.52 11.71 13.43
CA PHE A 312 -13.76 12.94 13.19
C PHE A 312 -12.50 12.74 12.34
N ASP A 313 -11.88 11.56 12.41
CA ASP A 313 -10.71 11.19 11.60
C ASP A 313 -10.98 11.35 10.09
N ILE A 314 -12.18 11.00 9.63
CA ILE A 314 -12.54 11.11 8.21
C ILE A 314 -12.66 12.59 7.81
N TYR A 315 -13.25 13.40 8.67
CA TYR A 315 -13.41 14.83 8.44
C TYR A 315 -12.07 15.57 8.42
N ILE A 316 -11.16 15.29 9.36
CA ILE A 316 -9.88 16.00 9.41
C ILE A 316 -9.03 15.70 8.16
N HIS A 317 -9.02 14.46 7.68
CA HIS A 317 -8.35 14.11 6.42
C HIS A 317 -9.01 14.76 5.20
N TYR A 318 -10.34 14.82 5.17
CA TYR A 318 -11.04 15.52 4.09
C TYR A 318 -10.73 17.01 4.08
N PHE A 319 -10.72 17.67 5.24
CA PHE A 319 -10.36 19.07 5.36
C PHE A 319 -8.90 19.32 4.99
N TYR A 320 -7.98 18.44 5.38
CA TYR A 320 -6.58 18.52 4.94
C TYR A 320 -6.47 18.43 3.40
N TYR A 321 -7.19 17.48 2.78
CA TYR A 321 -7.25 17.36 1.33
C TYR A 321 -7.76 18.64 0.66
N LEU A 322 -8.84 19.23 1.19
CA LEU A 322 -9.43 20.47 0.67
C LEU A 322 -8.46 21.65 0.83
N LYS A 323 -7.83 21.83 1.99
CA LYS A 323 -6.83 22.89 2.24
C LYS A 323 -5.70 22.84 1.21
N ASN A 324 -5.12 21.67 0.98
CA ASN A 324 -4.03 21.50 0.02
C ASN A 324 -4.44 21.59 -1.46
N ASP A 325 -5.74 21.68 -1.78
CA ASP A 325 -6.22 21.93 -3.14
C ASP A 325 -6.56 23.42 -3.38
N THR A 326 -6.68 24.22 -2.30
CA THR A 326 -7.03 25.65 -2.35
C THR A 326 -5.89 26.57 -2.83
N GLU A 327 -4.65 26.09 -2.91
CA GLU A 327 -3.51 26.84 -3.49
C GLU A 327 -3.71 27.21 -4.98
N SER A 328 -4.76 26.69 -5.64
CA SER A 328 -5.14 27.02 -7.02
C SER A 328 -6.18 28.16 -7.16
N GLY A 329 -6.56 28.82 -6.05
CA GLY A 329 -7.34 30.06 -6.06
C GLY A 329 -8.82 29.92 -6.45
N ASN A 330 -9.35 28.71 -6.67
CA ASN A 330 -10.73 28.50 -7.14
C ASN A 330 -11.53 27.46 -6.32
N LEU A 331 -11.03 27.08 -5.13
CA LEU A 331 -11.68 26.09 -4.24
C LEU A 331 -11.93 26.61 -2.81
N ASN A 332 -11.64 27.88 -2.54
CA ASN A 332 -11.73 28.53 -1.22
C ASN A 332 -13.15 28.42 -0.62
N ASN A 333 -14.18 28.54 -1.45
CA ASN A 333 -15.59 28.36 -1.04
C ASN A 333 -15.90 26.89 -0.68
N ILE A 334 -15.28 25.91 -1.33
CA ILE A 334 -15.59 24.49 -1.07
C ILE A 334 -15.13 24.08 0.34
N TYR A 335 -13.94 24.50 0.77
CA TYR A 335 -13.48 24.22 2.13
C TYR A 335 -14.45 24.81 3.17
N LEU A 336 -14.76 26.11 3.06
CA LEU A 336 -15.67 26.78 3.99
C LEU A 336 -17.08 26.18 3.96
N LYS A 337 -17.60 25.82 2.78
CA LYS A 337 -18.91 25.17 2.63
C LYS A 337 -18.96 23.81 3.30
N GLU A 338 -17.97 22.94 3.06
CA GLU A 338 -17.94 21.61 3.68
C GLU A 338 -17.67 21.70 5.18
N PHE A 339 -16.88 22.69 5.63
CA PHE A 339 -16.69 22.97 7.05
C PHE A 339 -17.97 23.46 7.74
N ASP A 340 -18.71 24.35 7.10
CA ASP A 340 -20.02 24.83 7.59
C ASP A 340 -21.01 23.67 7.78
N ILE A 341 -21.10 22.76 6.80
CA ILE A 341 -21.93 21.55 6.91
C ILE A 341 -21.50 20.69 8.09
N TYR A 342 -20.19 20.50 8.29
CA TYR A 342 -19.66 19.78 9.44
C TYR A 342 -20.00 20.48 10.76
N PHE A 343 -19.78 21.79 10.84
CA PHE A 343 -20.05 22.57 12.04
C PHE A 343 -21.53 22.48 12.41
N ASP A 344 -22.43 22.76 11.48
CA ASP A 344 -23.88 22.75 11.73
C ASP A 344 -24.39 21.37 12.13
N LYS A 345 -23.87 20.32 11.50
CA LYS A 345 -24.32 18.94 11.76
C LYS A 345 -23.73 18.35 13.04
N ILE A 346 -22.45 18.60 13.30
CA ILE A 346 -21.67 17.90 14.33
C ILE A 346 -21.52 18.76 15.58
N LEU A 347 -21.23 20.05 15.44
CA LEU A 347 -20.83 20.93 16.55
C LEU A 347 -21.95 21.86 17.04
N ALA A 348 -22.78 22.40 16.15
CA ALA A 348 -23.74 23.46 16.44
C ALA A 348 -25.01 23.01 17.19
N THR A 349 -25.02 21.83 17.81
CA THR A 349 -26.17 21.34 18.59
C THR A 349 -26.35 22.13 19.90
N GLU A 350 -27.59 22.28 20.37
CA GLU A 350 -27.90 22.92 21.66
C GLU A 350 -27.12 22.26 22.82
N GLY A 351 -26.40 23.07 23.59
CA GLY A 351 -25.63 22.60 24.75
C GLY A 351 -24.27 23.28 24.91
N ASP A 352 -23.52 22.86 25.92
CA ASP A 352 -22.15 23.32 26.18
C ASP A 352 -21.15 22.63 25.22
N ALA A 353 -20.29 23.42 24.56
CA ALA A 353 -19.34 22.93 23.55
C ALA A 353 -18.37 21.89 24.11
N ILE A 354 -17.96 22.02 25.37
CA ILE A 354 -17.04 21.08 26.02
C ILE A 354 -17.75 19.74 26.27
N GLN A 355 -18.98 19.78 26.80
CA GLN A 355 -19.78 18.56 27.04
C GLN A 355 -20.05 17.80 25.74
N LYS A 356 -20.29 18.52 24.64
CA LYS A 356 -20.47 17.90 23.33
C LYS A 356 -19.23 17.12 22.89
N LEU A 357 -18.05 17.74 22.98
CA LEU A 357 -16.78 17.10 22.61
C LEU A 357 -16.43 15.93 23.56
N ASP A 358 -16.76 16.05 24.85
CA ASP A 358 -16.63 14.96 25.82
C ASP A 358 -17.46 13.74 25.41
N GLN A 359 -18.71 13.98 25.01
CA GLN A 359 -19.60 12.92 24.57
C GLN A 359 -19.12 12.27 23.27
N MET A 360 -18.70 13.07 22.27
CA MET A 360 -18.12 12.54 21.03
C MET A 360 -16.88 11.67 21.27
N HIS A 361 -16.01 12.11 22.18
CA HIS A 361 -14.82 11.36 22.57
C HIS A 361 -15.20 10.03 23.25
N LYS A 362 -16.14 10.07 24.21
CA LYS A 362 -16.66 8.89 24.90
C LYS A 362 -17.30 7.88 23.95
N ASP A 363 -17.96 8.34 22.89
CA ASP A 363 -18.57 7.49 21.86
C ASP A 363 -17.54 6.90 20.88
N GLY A 364 -16.25 7.22 21.05
CA GLY A 364 -15.17 6.68 20.24
C GLY A 364 -15.08 7.31 18.84
N LEU A 365 -15.61 8.52 18.65
CA LEU A 365 -15.59 9.26 17.38
C LEU A 365 -14.28 10.01 17.16
N PHE A 366 -13.17 9.41 17.58
CA PHE A 366 -11.80 9.91 17.43
C PHE A 366 -10.95 8.91 16.65
N ALA A 367 -9.79 9.38 16.17
CA ALA A 367 -8.81 8.55 15.48
C ALA A 367 -8.14 7.58 16.47
N LYS A 368 -8.49 6.28 16.39
CA LYS A 368 -8.04 5.25 17.35
C LYS A 368 -6.52 5.03 17.42
N LEU A 369 -5.79 5.45 16.38
CA LEU A 369 -4.34 5.28 16.27
C LEU A 369 -3.57 6.60 16.42
N SER A 370 -4.22 7.70 16.80
CA SER A 370 -3.59 9.01 16.89
C SER A 370 -3.50 9.55 18.32
N PHE A 371 -2.67 10.59 18.47
CA PHE A 371 -2.58 11.45 19.65
C PHE A 371 -3.95 12.06 20.05
N MET A 372 -4.93 12.06 19.15
CA MET A 372 -6.30 12.52 19.39
C MET A 372 -7.16 11.53 20.19
N SER A 373 -6.60 10.38 20.60
CA SER A 373 -7.18 9.53 21.64
C SER A 373 -7.15 10.21 23.01
N ASP A 374 -6.28 11.19 23.22
CA ASP A 374 -6.33 12.07 24.38
C ASP A 374 -7.43 13.13 24.23
N LEU A 375 -8.25 13.32 25.26
CA LEU A 375 -9.38 14.24 25.26
C LEU A 375 -8.96 15.71 25.11
N THR A 376 -7.82 16.08 25.70
CA THR A 376 -7.29 17.46 25.64
C THR A 376 -6.87 17.77 24.21
N THR A 377 -6.09 16.88 23.60
CA THR A 377 -5.73 16.97 22.19
C THR A 377 -6.97 16.99 21.30
N PHE A 378 -7.94 16.09 21.53
CA PHE A 378 -9.17 16.03 20.74
C PHE A 378 -9.92 17.37 20.74
N LYS A 379 -10.09 17.99 21.92
CA LYS A 379 -10.72 19.32 22.06
C LYS A 379 -9.91 20.43 21.38
N TRP A 380 -8.58 20.37 21.55
CA TRP A 380 -7.66 21.31 20.93
C TRP A 380 -7.75 21.27 19.40
N GLU A 381 -7.77 20.09 18.79
CA GLU A 381 -7.91 19.92 17.34
C GLU A 381 -9.24 20.46 16.80
N HIS A 382 -10.36 20.24 17.50
CA HIS A 382 -11.64 20.82 17.12
C HIS A 382 -11.62 22.35 17.16
N SER A 383 -11.01 22.91 18.20
CA SER A 383 -10.90 24.37 18.36
C SER A 383 -10.01 24.99 17.29
N ASN A 384 -8.87 24.34 16.98
CA ASN A 384 -8.02 24.76 15.88
C ASN A 384 -8.72 24.71 14.54
N LEU A 385 -9.52 23.67 14.29
CA LEU A 385 -10.22 23.53 13.04
C LEU A 385 -11.23 24.68 12.84
N CYS A 386 -11.97 25.02 13.90
CA CYS A 386 -12.86 26.17 13.94
C CYS A 386 -12.14 27.51 13.75
N ASP A 387 -11.05 27.76 14.50
CA ASP A 387 -10.25 28.97 14.35
C ASP A 387 -9.62 29.08 12.95
N TYR A 388 -9.11 27.98 12.40
CA TYR A 388 -8.54 27.96 11.06
C TYR A 388 -9.58 28.36 10.01
N ALA A 389 -10.79 27.79 10.06
CA ALA A 389 -11.85 28.16 9.13
C ALA A 389 -12.25 29.63 9.28
N ALA A 390 -12.29 30.14 10.51
CA ALA A 390 -12.62 31.54 10.78
C ALA A 390 -11.51 32.50 10.30
N ARG A 391 -10.24 32.19 10.59
CA ARG A 391 -9.07 32.95 10.13
C ARG A 391 -8.96 32.94 8.61
N TYR A 392 -9.37 31.87 7.97
CA TYR A 392 -9.43 31.81 6.51
C TYR A 392 -10.35 32.90 5.94
N VAL A 393 -11.51 33.17 6.56
CA VAL A 393 -12.39 34.29 6.16
C VAL A 393 -11.75 35.66 6.41
N VAL A 394 -10.96 35.80 7.48
CA VAL A 394 -10.20 37.04 7.75
C VAL A 394 -9.21 37.35 6.62
N LEU A 395 -8.46 36.34 6.17
CA LEU A 395 -7.40 36.47 5.17
C LEU A 395 -7.93 36.58 3.74
N HIS A 396 -9.15 36.11 3.49
CA HIS A 396 -9.75 36.00 2.16
C HIS A 396 -11.04 36.82 2.08
N PRO A 397 -10.95 38.15 1.83
CA PRO A 397 -12.09 39.06 1.87
C PRO A 397 -13.17 38.73 0.83
N GLU A 398 -12.85 37.98 -0.22
CA GLU A 398 -13.82 37.47 -1.19
C GLU A 398 -14.86 36.51 -0.57
N ASN A 399 -14.61 35.98 0.63
CA ASN A 399 -15.51 35.07 1.35
C ASN A 399 -16.35 35.78 2.42
N ILE A 400 -16.61 37.08 2.27
CA ILE A 400 -17.33 37.90 3.25
C ILE A 400 -18.74 37.36 3.59
N ASP A 401 -19.36 36.61 2.67
CA ASP A 401 -20.66 35.95 2.91
C ASP A 401 -20.61 34.94 4.08
N TYR A 402 -19.42 34.44 4.44
CA TYR A 402 -19.21 33.58 5.60
C TYR A 402 -18.92 34.36 6.89
N LEU A 403 -18.82 35.70 6.89
CA LEU A 403 -18.38 36.50 8.05
C LEU A 403 -19.14 36.17 9.34
N LYS A 404 -20.48 36.14 9.28
CA LYS A 404 -21.32 35.82 10.44
C LYS A 404 -21.13 34.39 10.94
N LYS A 405 -20.84 33.45 10.03
CA LYS A 405 -20.57 32.05 10.37
C LYS A 405 -19.17 31.91 10.97
N ALA A 406 -18.17 32.60 10.41
CA ALA A 406 -16.82 32.66 10.92
C ALA A 406 -16.75 33.21 12.35
N ILE A 407 -17.55 34.23 12.68
CA ILE A 407 -17.68 34.71 14.06
C ILE A 407 -18.13 33.57 14.98
N LYS A 408 -19.21 32.85 14.62
CA LYS A 408 -19.70 31.71 15.43
C LYS A 408 -18.66 30.60 15.58
N TRP A 409 -17.94 30.28 14.51
CA TRP A 409 -16.88 29.27 14.56
C TRP A 409 -15.73 29.71 15.48
N SER A 410 -15.34 30.98 15.42
CA SER A 410 -14.29 31.54 16.27
C SER A 410 -14.72 31.70 17.73
N GLU A 411 -15.99 32.01 18.00
CA GLU A 411 -16.56 31.96 19.36
C GLU A 411 -16.51 30.53 19.92
N TYR A 412 -16.91 29.53 19.12
CA TYR A 412 -16.85 28.12 19.52
C TYR A 412 -15.43 27.67 19.91
N SER A 413 -14.39 28.09 19.17
CA SER A 413 -13.00 27.71 19.52
C SER A 413 -12.57 28.26 20.88
N LEU A 414 -13.06 29.44 21.26
CA LEU A 414 -12.78 30.09 22.54
C LEU A 414 -13.64 29.56 23.69
N ASP A 415 -14.85 29.07 23.41
CA ASP A 415 -15.66 28.37 24.41
C ASP A 415 -14.98 27.09 24.89
N VAL A 416 -14.32 26.37 23.96
CA VAL A 416 -13.59 25.12 24.25
C VAL A 416 -12.20 25.41 24.81
N ASN A 417 -11.43 26.30 24.17
CA ASN A 417 -10.06 26.65 24.57
C ASN A 417 -9.93 28.15 24.83
N LYS A 418 -10.20 28.52 26.08
CA LYS A 418 -10.20 29.92 26.52
C LYS A 418 -8.81 30.52 26.46
N ASN A 419 -8.77 31.84 26.21
CA ASN A 419 -7.58 32.67 26.34
C ASN A 419 -6.41 32.30 25.43
N VAL A 420 -6.67 31.61 24.31
CA VAL A 420 -5.64 31.36 23.29
C VAL A 420 -5.45 32.65 22.47
N PRO A 421 -4.25 33.29 22.50
CA PRO A 421 -4.05 34.62 21.91
C PRO A 421 -4.43 34.68 20.42
N ARG A 422 -4.02 33.68 19.64
CA ARG A 422 -4.34 33.60 18.21
C ARG A 422 -5.84 33.50 17.94
N TYR A 423 -6.60 32.79 18.77
CA TYR A 423 -8.05 32.65 18.58
C TYR A 423 -8.77 33.96 18.90
N LEU A 424 -8.33 34.65 19.96
CA LEU A 424 -8.82 35.99 20.29
C LEU A 424 -8.50 36.98 19.17
N ASP A 425 -7.31 36.90 18.59
CA ASP A 425 -6.89 37.73 17.44
C ASP A 425 -7.79 37.50 16.21
N THR A 426 -8.02 36.23 15.83
CA THR A 426 -8.97 35.90 14.75
C THR A 426 -10.36 36.49 15.02
N LEU A 427 -10.89 36.30 16.24
CA LEU A 427 -12.23 36.76 16.60
C LEU A 427 -12.35 38.29 16.56
N ALA A 428 -11.34 39.00 17.08
CA ALA A 428 -11.31 40.45 17.07
C ALA A 428 -11.32 41.01 15.64
N GLN A 429 -10.51 40.44 14.75
CA GLN A 429 -10.47 40.82 13.34
C GLN A 429 -11.84 40.61 12.65
N LEU A 430 -12.53 39.51 12.96
CA LEU A 430 -13.89 39.26 12.45
C LEU A 430 -14.92 40.25 13.00
N TYR A 431 -14.91 40.55 14.31
CA TYR A 431 -15.78 41.56 14.89
C TYR A 431 -15.56 42.94 14.27
N TYR A 432 -14.31 43.30 14.00
CA TYR A 432 -14.01 44.60 13.39
C TYR A 432 -14.56 44.67 11.97
N LYS A 433 -14.35 43.62 11.16
CA LYS A 433 -14.93 43.51 9.80
C LYS A 433 -16.46 43.50 9.80
N ASP A 434 -17.08 43.03 10.87
CA ASP A 434 -18.54 43.04 11.08
C ASP A 434 -19.09 44.37 11.62
N GLY A 435 -18.22 45.37 11.84
CA GLY A 435 -18.59 46.69 12.35
C GLY A 435 -18.71 46.77 13.88
N GLN A 436 -18.46 45.68 14.61
CA GLN A 436 -18.47 45.64 16.08
C GLN A 436 -17.12 46.15 16.65
N LYS A 437 -16.71 47.37 16.29
CA LYS A 437 -15.36 47.91 16.54
C LYS A 437 -14.93 47.88 18.01
N GLU A 438 -15.81 48.30 18.92
CA GLU A 438 -15.47 48.35 20.36
C GLU A 438 -15.26 46.95 20.94
N LYS A 439 -16.12 45.99 20.56
CA LYS A 439 -16.00 44.57 20.92
C LYS A 439 -14.71 43.96 20.34
N ALA A 440 -14.35 44.33 19.12
CA ALA A 440 -13.12 43.90 18.47
C ALA A 440 -11.88 44.37 19.24
N ILE A 441 -11.78 45.67 19.56
CA ILE A 441 -10.67 46.23 20.32
C ILE A 441 -10.54 45.54 21.68
N GLN A 442 -11.64 45.40 22.43
CA GLN A 442 -11.64 44.69 23.72
C GLN A 442 -11.13 43.24 23.59
N THR A 443 -11.54 42.53 22.54
CA THR A 443 -11.11 41.16 22.27
C THR A 443 -9.62 41.12 21.90
N GLN A 444 -9.14 42.06 21.09
CA GLN A 444 -7.73 42.16 20.71
C GLN A 444 -6.83 42.55 21.89
N THR A 445 -7.30 43.41 22.79
CA THR A 445 -6.60 43.72 24.05
C THR A 445 -6.42 42.45 24.89
N LEU A 446 -7.44 41.57 24.93
CA LEU A 446 -7.30 40.27 25.58
C LEU A 446 -6.28 39.38 24.84
N ALA A 447 -6.27 39.37 23.50
CA ALA A 447 -5.28 38.63 22.72
C ALA A 447 -3.85 39.03 23.13
N VAL A 448 -3.56 40.34 23.18
CA VAL A 448 -2.27 40.88 23.63
C VAL A 448 -1.95 40.51 25.08
N LYS A 449 -2.94 40.60 25.97
CA LYS A 449 -2.79 40.27 27.40
C LYS A 449 -2.35 38.83 27.63
N TYR A 450 -2.85 37.89 26.83
CA TYR A 450 -2.57 36.46 26.98
C TYR A 450 -1.35 35.96 26.19
N LEU A 451 -0.62 36.84 25.50
CA LEU A 451 0.65 36.47 24.86
C LEU A 451 1.62 35.91 25.91
N THR A 452 2.35 34.86 25.54
CA THR A 452 3.36 34.21 26.38
C THR A 452 4.67 34.08 25.62
N ASP A 453 5.76 33.81 26.33
CA ASP A 453 7.10 33.64 25.75
C ASP A 453 7.21 32.41 24.81
N TYR A 454 6.18 31.55 24.76
CA TYR A 454 6.10 30.41 23.85
C TYR A 454 5.43 30.73 22.51
N VAL A 455 4.88 31.95 22.35
CA VAL A 455 4.32 32.39 21.06
C VAL A 455 5.45 32.93 20.19
N GLU A 456 5.47 32.53 18.92
CA GLU A 456 6.47 32.99 17.95
C GLU A 456 6.49 34.54 17.85
N GLU A 457 7.67 35.13 17.82
CA GLU A 457 7.88 36.59 17.82
C GLU A 457 7.17 37.30 16.66
N GLY A 458 7.13 36.67 15.48
CA GLY A 458 6.36 37.19 14.33
C GLY A 458 4.87 37.31 14.65
N THR A 459 4.28 36.26 15.23
CA THR A 459 2.86 36.26 15.65
C THR A 459 2.60 37.28 16.77
N VAL A 460 3.53 37.42 17.73
CA VAL A 460 3.44 38.44 18.79
C VAL A 460 3.36 39.86 18.19
N THR A 461 4.19 40.12 17.19
CA THR A 461 4.25 41.41 16.50
C THR A 461 2.95 41.67 15.74
N GLU A 462 2.47 40.71 14.95
CA GLU A 462 1.22 40.82 14.19
C GLU A 462 0.00 41.13 15.08
N ILE A 463 -0.11 40.47 16.24
CA ILE A 463 -1.23 40.66 17.18
C ILE A 463 -1.20 42.08 17.78
N ARG A 464 -0.01 42.59 18.13
CA ARG A 464 0.13 43.96 18.68
C ARG A 464 -0.11 45.02 17.62
N GLU A 465 0.38 44.80 16.39
CA GLU A 465 0.11 45.70 15.28
C GLU A 465 -1.38 45.78 14.93
N THR A 466 -2.07 44.64 14.97
CA THR A 466 -3.51 44.57 14.74
C THR A 466 -4.28 45.42 15.76
N LEU A 467 -3.90 45.35 17.05
CA LEU A 467 -4.50 46.23 18.08
C LEU A 467 -4.29 47.70 17.76
N SER A 468 -3.04 48.09 17.48
CA SER A 468 -2.70 49.49 17.16
C SER A 468 -3.48 50.00 15.94
N LYS A 469 -3.64 49.17 14.90
CA LYS A 469 -4.42 49.53 13.71
C LYS A 469 -5.91 49.72 14.06
N MET A 470 -6.49 48.83 14.86
CA MET A 470 -7.90 48.94 15.27
C MET A 470 -8.15 50.19 16.14
N GLU A 471 -7.27 50.49 17.10
CA GLU A 471 -7.37 51.66 17.98
C GLU A 471 -7.23 52.99 17.22
N ASN A 472 -6.39 53.00 16.18
CA ASN A 472 -6.18 54.17 15.32
C ASN A 472 -7.13 54.23 14.11
N GLU A 473 -8.10 53.33 14.02
CA GLU A 473 -9.03 53.20 12.88
C GLU A 473 -8.35 53.03 11.50
N THR A 474 -7.17 52.41 11.46
CA THR A 474 -6.39 52.15 10.24
C THR A 474 -6.35 50.67 9.83
N TYR A 475 -7.16 49.82 10.48
CA TYR A 475 -7.28 48.39 10.19
C TYR A 475 -8.10 48.09 8.94
#